data_AF-A0A3B8SXU4-F1
#
_entry.id   AF-A0A3B8SXU4-F1
#
_cell.length_a   1.000
_cell.length_b   1.000
_cell.length_c   1.000
_cell.angle_alpha   90.00
_cell.angle_beta   90.00
_cell.angle_gamma   90.00
#
_symmetry.space_group_name_H-M   'P 1'
#
loop_
_entity.id
_entity.type
_entity.pdbx_description
1 polymer ?
#
loop_
_entity_poly.entity_id
_entity_poly.type
_entity_poly.pdbx_seq_one_letter_code
_entity_poly.pdbx_strand_id
1 'polypeptide(L)'
;MIFAVCAYTIWGVAPIYFKQLLHVSPTEILMHRIIWSAVVLTGLIIGLKQIGKVRSALVDKKVMGLLATAGLLLGCNWWLFIWAINNNHLLEASLGYYINPLFNVLFGFIFLGERFRKLQKIAVGMAFTGVAILIISFGAIPYIALTL
;
A
#
# COMPACT_ATOMS: atom_id res chain seq x y z
N MET A 1 -14.54 -7.36 12.99
CA MET A 1 -14.43 -8.39 11.93
C MET A 1 -15.08 -7.94 10.62
N ILE A 2 -16.36 -7.52 10.61
CA ILE A 2 -17.07 -7.11 9.38
C ILE A 2 -16.33 -6.03 8.58
N PHE A 3 -15.90 -4.93 9.22
CA PHE A 3 -15.16 -3.86 8.51
C PHE A 3 -13.87 -4.33 7.85
N ALA A 4 -13.13 -5.25 8.49
CA ALA A 4 -11.91 -5.81 7.93
C ALA A 4 -12.23 -6.67 6.69
N VAL A 5 -13.24 -7.53 6.78
CA VAL A 5 -13.69 -8.36 5.65
C VAL A 5 -14.12 -7.47 4.48
N CYS A 6 -14.91 -6.43 4.72
CA CYS A 6 -15.30 -5.48 3.67
C CYS A 6 -14.10 -4.79 3.04
N ALA A 7 -13.17 -4.27 3.86
CA ALA A 7 -11.99 -3.56 3.37
C ALA A 7 -11.10 -4.47 2.51
N TYR A 8 -10.79 -5.68 2.98
CA TYR A 8 -9.98 -6.63 2.22
C TYR A 8 -10.69 -7.15 0.96
N THR A 9 -12.02 -7.28 0.99
CA THR A 9 -12.81 -7.66 -0.20
C THR A 9 -12.74 -6.56 -1.25
N ILE A 10 -12.98 -5.31 -0.87
CA ILE A 10 -12.88 -4.16 -1.78
C ILE A 10 -11.48 -4.09 -2.37
N TRP A 11 -10.45 -4.28 -1.54
CA TRP A 11 -9.07 -4.24 -1.99
C TRP A 11 -8.72 -5.39 -2.94
N GLY A 12 -9.20 -6.60 -2.68
CA GLY A 12 -9.01 -7.76 -3.55
C GLY A 12 -9.67 -7.63 -4.93
N VAL A 13 -10.76 -6.87 -5.03
CA VAL A 13 -11.44 -6.60 -6.31
C VAL A 13 -10.81 -5.41 -7.07
N ALA A 14 -10.03 -4.56 -6.39
CA ALA A 14 -9.45 -3.35 -6.98
C ALA A 14 -8.63 -3.59 -8.27
N PRO A 15 -7.80 -4.65 -8.40
CA PRO A 15 -7.09 -4.94 -9.65
C PRO A 15 -8.01 -5.19 -10.84
N ILE A 16 -9.18 -5.80 -10.62
CA ILE A 16 -10.17 -6.07 -11.67
C ILE A 16 -10.75 -4.75 -12.16
N TYR A 17 -11.09 -3.84 -11.25
CA TYR A 17 -11.56 -2.49 -11.57
C TYR A 17 -10.52 -1.70 -12.38
N PHE A 18 -9.25 -1.70 -11.96
CA PHE A 18 -8.20 -0.98 -12.71
C PHE A 18 -7.94 -1.60 -14.09
N LYS A 19 -8.06 -2.92 -14.25
CA LYS A 19 -8.01 -3.56 -15.57
C LYS A 19 -9.16 -3.15 -16.49
N GLN A 20 -10.31 -2.73 -15.97
CA GLN A 20 -11.39 -2.19 -16.80
C GLN A 20 -11.09 -0.76 -17.28
N LEU A 21 -10.18 -0.06 -16.60
CA LEU A 21 -9.77 1.31 -16.87
C LEU A 21 -8.42 1.42 -17.61
N LEU A 22 -7.98 0.37 -18.30
CA LEU A 22 -6.72 0.37 -19.06
C LEU A 22 -6.61 1.51 -20.09
N HIS A 23 -7.75 2.02 -20.56
CA HIS A 23 -7.84 3.12 -21.51
C HIS A 23 -7.64 4.51 -20.88
N VAL A 24 -7.62 4.59 -19.55
CA VAL A 24 -7.41 5.83 -18.78
C VAL A 24 -5.98 5.83 -18.23
N SER A 25 -5.32 6.98 -18.26
CA SER A 25 -3.96 7.09 -17.74
C SER A 25 -3.91 6.79 -16.23
N PRO A 26 -2.88 6.08 -15.72
CA PRO A 26 -2.67 5.91 -14.28
C PRO A 26 -2.65 7.23 -13.49
N THR A 27 -2.16 8.31 -14.11
CA THR A 27 -2.15 9.65 -13.50
C THR A 27 -3.56 10.18 -13.30
N GLU A 28 -4.45 10.04 -14.28
CA GLU A 28 -5.84 10.50 -14.22
C GLU A 28 -6.63 9.73 -13.16
N ILE A 29 -6.46 8.40 -13.11
CA ILE A 29 -7.07 7.54 -12.08
C ILE A 29 -6.63 8.01 -10.68
N LEU A 30 -5.33 8.24 -10.51
CA LEU A 30 -4.79 8.70 -9.23
C LEU A 30 -5.31 10.10 -8.85
N MET A 31 -5.37 11.03 -9.81
CA MET A 31 -5.90 12.38 -9.57
C MET A 31 -7.36 12.34 -9.12
N HIS A 32 -8.21 11.59 -9.82
CA HIS A 32 -9.61 11.42 -9.40
C HIS A 32 -9.71 10.84 -7.99
N ARG A 33 -8.87 9.84 -7.67
CA ARG A 33 -8.85 9.23 -6.34
C ARG A 33 -8.43 10.23 -5.25
N ILE A 34 -7.45 11.09 -5.51
CA ILE A 34 -7.02 12.14 -4.57
C ILE A 34 -8.12 13.18 -4.39
N ILE A 35 -8.73 13.67 -5.48
CA ILE A 35 -9.79 14.69 -5.44
C ILE A 35 -11.00 14.18 -4.65
N TRP A 36 -11.50 12.99 -4.95
CA TRP A 36 -12.65 12.43 -4.25
C TRP A 36 -12.35 12.13 -2.78
N SER A 37 -11.14 11.65 -2.46
CA SER A 37 -10.71 11.48 -1.07
C SER A 37 -10.66 12.82 -0.33
N ALA A 38 -10.14 13.87 -0.96
CA ALA A 38 -10.10 15.21 -0.38
C ALA A 38 -11.52 15.75 -0.12
N VAL A 39 -12.45 15.58 -1.06
CA VAL A 39 -13.85 16.00 -0.89
C VAL A 39 -14.51 15.29 0.29
N VAL A 40 -14.41 13.97 0.34
CA VAL A 40 -15.01 13.15 1.42
C VAL A 40 -14.39 13.49 2.77
N LEU A 41 -13.06 13.56 2.86
CA LEU A 41 -12.35 13.89 4.10
C LEU A 41 -12.64 15.32 4.56
N THR A 42 -12.75 16.28 3.64
CA THR A 42 -13.14 17.65 3.97
C THR A 42 -14.54 17.69 4.60
N GLY A 43 -15.51 17.00 3.99
CA GLY A 43 -16.86 16.88 4.54
C GLY A 43 -16.87 16.26 5.94
N LEU A 44 -16.08 15.20 6.15
CA LEU A 44 -15.93 14.55 7.46
C LEU A 44 -15.30 15.47 8.50
N ILE A 45 -14.25 16.22 8.15
CA ILE A 45 -13.58 17.18 9.04
C ILE A 45 -14.55 18.28 9.49
N ILE A 46 -15.36 18.80 8.57
CA ILE A 46 -16.38 19.80 8.87
C ILE A 46 -17.44 19.21 9.80
N GLY A 47 -17.97 18.02 9.47
CA GLY A 47 -18.98 17.33 10.29
C GLY A 47 -18.50 16.98 11.69
N LEU A 48 -17.23 16.60 11.84
CA LEU A 48 -16.59 16.33 13.12
C LEU A 48 -16.06 17.58 13.84
N LYS A 49 -16.24 18.78 13.26
CA LYS A 49 -15.76 20.06 13.78
C LYS A 49 -14.24 20.09 14.07
N GLN A 50 -13.44 19.39 13.27
CA GLN A 50 -11.99 19.27 13.46
C GLN A 50 -11.14 20.27 12.66
N ILE A 51 -11.76 21.31 12.10
CA ILE A 51 -11.10 22.33 11.26
C ILE A 51 -9.91 22.97 11.98
N GLY A 52 -9.99 23.17 13.29
CA GLY A 52 -8.89 23.71 14.10
C GLY A 52 -7.61 22.89 14.03
N LYS A 53 -7.71 21.55 14.03
CA LYS A 53 -6.55 20.65 13.93
C LYS A 53 -5.88 20.76 12.57
N VAL A 54 -6.68 20.83 11.50
CA VAL A 54 -6.16 21.01 10.14
C VAL A 54 -5.45 22.35 10.02
N ARG A 55 -6.03 23.43 10.54
CA ARG A 55 -5.41 24.76 10.52
C ARG A 55 -4.08 24.77 11.29
N SER A 56 -4.01 24.13 12.45
CA SER A 56 -2.75 24.01 13.20
C SER A 56 -1.69 23.23 12.41
N ALA A 57 -2.08 22.13 11.74
CA ALA A 57 -1.17 21.36 10.90
C ALA A 57 -0.70 22.13 9.65
N LEU A 58 -1.54 23.02 9.10
CA LEU A 58 -1.19 23.86 7.95
C LEU A 58 -0.10 24.90 8.26
N VAL A 59 -0.08 25.41 9.49
CA VAL A 59 0.87 26.46 9.92
C VAL A 59 2.19 25.84 10.41
N ASP A 60 2.16 24.62 10.93
CA ASP A 60 3.35 23.89 11.34
C ASP A 60 4.12 23.35 10.11
N LYS A 61 5.22 24.03 9.75
CA LYS A 61 6.07 23.66 8.61
C LYS A 61 6.66 22.25 8.73
N LYS A 62 6.92 21.77 9.95
CA LYS A 62 7.50 20.44 10.17
C LYS A 62 6.46 19.36 9.91
N VAL A 63 5.26 19.56 10.44
CA VAL A 63 4.12 18.67 10.17
C VAL A 63 3.77 18.69 8.68
N MET A 64 3.74 19.87 8.07
CA MET A 64 3.47 20.00 6.63
C MET A 64 4.52 19.30 5.78
N GLY A 65 5.81 19.49 6.07
CA GLY A 65 6.89 18.81 5.36
C GLY A 65 6.82 17.29 5.47
N LEU A 66 6.49 16.77 6.66
CA LEU A 66 6.29 15.34 6.87
C LEU A 66 5.08 14.82 6.08
N LEU A 67 3.94 15.51 6.14
CA LEU A 67 2.72 15.13 5.41
C LEU A 67 2.90 15.21 3.90
N ALA A 68 3.61 16.22 3.40
CA ALA A 68 3.94 16.35 1.98
C ALA A 68 4.83 15.20 1.52
N THR A 69 5.87 14.86 2.28
CA THR A 69 6.77 13.74 1.97
C THR A 69 6.02 12.42 1.99
N ALA A 70 5.22 12.17 3.04
CA ALA A 70 4.40 10.97 3.16
C ALA A 70 3.37 10.87 2.03
N GLY A 71 2.73 11.99 1.67
CA GLY A 71 1.77 12.07 0.57
C GLY A 71 2.41 11.81 -0.79
N LEU A 72 3.62 12.33 -1.04
CA LEU A 72 4.38 12.06 -2.26
C LEU A 72 4.79 10.59 -2.35
N LEU A 73 5.35 10.03 -1.28
CA LEU A 73 5.71 8.61 -1.24
C LEU A 73 4.49 7.71 -1.47
N LEU A 74 3.38 7.99 -0.79
CA LEU A 74 2.13 7.25 -0.96
C LEU A 74 1.54 7.43 -2.37
N GLY A 75 1.64 8.63 -2.94
CA GLY A 75 1.21 8.94 -4.30
C GLY A 75 2.03 8.17 -5.34
N CYS A 76 3.36 8.19 -5.23
CA CYS A 76 4.26 7.43 -6.09
C CYS A 76 4.00 5.92 -5.98
N ASN A 77 3.81 5.41 -4.76
CA ASN A 77 3.47 4.01 -4.51
C ASN A 77 2.17 3.60 -5.22
N TRP A 78 1.12 4.39 -5.08
CA TRP A 78 -0.16 4.13 -5.73
C TRP A 78 -0.10 4.29 -7.25
N TRP A 79 0.63 5.28 -7.73
CA TRP A 79 0.85 5.46 -9.16
C TRP A 79 1.54 4.24 -9.76
N LEU A 80 2.62 3.77 -9.12
CA LEU A 80 3.37 2.60 -9.56
C LEU A 80 2.50 1.33 -9.55
N PHE A 81 1.64 1.18 -8.54
CA PHE A 81 0.68 0.08 -8.48
C PHE A 81 -0.29 0.10 -9.67
N ILE A 82 -0.93 1.24 -9.96
CA ILE A 82 -1.87 1.36 -11.09
C ILE A 82 -1.12 1.18 -12.42
N TRP A 83 0.06 1.77 -12.55
CA TRP A 83 0.91 1.62 -13.73
C TRP A 83 1.30 0.16 -13.96
N ALA A 84 1.66 -0.58 -12.91
CA ALA A 84 2.00 -2.00 -13.00
C ALA A 84 0.80 -2.83 -13.48
N ILE A 85 -0.41 -2.52 -13.02
CA ILE A 85 -1.63 -3.16 -13.51
C ILE A 85 -1.84 -2.86 -15.00
N ASN A 86 -1.67 -1.59 -15.40
CA ASN A 86 -1.87 -1.17 -16.78
C ASN A 86 -0.86 -1.78 -17.76
N ASN A 87 0.35 -2.07 -17.29
CA ASN A 87 1.43 -2.66 -18.10
C ASN A 87 1.52 -4.19 -17.95
N ASN A 88 0.46 -4.86 -17.50
CA ASN A 88 0.40 -6.31 -17.28
C ASN A 88 1.38 -6.88 -16.24
N HIS A 89 2.04 -6.03 -15.45
CA HIS A 89 2.88 -6.41 -14.30
C HIS A 89 2.09 -6.59 -13.01
N LEU A 90 0.80 -6.94 -13.10
CA LEU A 90 -0.07 -7.18 -11.93
C LEU A 90 0.47 -8.29 -11.02
N LEU A 91 1.03 -9.34 -11.62
CA LEU A 91 1.65 -10.44 -10.88
C LEU A 91 2.86 -9.95 -10.06
N GLU A 92 3.74 -9.14 -10.64
CA GLU A 92 4.86 -8.53 -9.91
C GLU A 92 4.40 -7.62 -8.77
N ALA A 93 3.43 -6.75 -9.03
CA ALA A 93 2.88 -5.87 -7.99
C ALA A 93 2.31 -6.68 -6.82
N SER A 94 1.57 -7.75 -7.13
CA SER A 94 0.98 -8.64 -6.11
C SER A 94 2.04 -9.42 -5.34
N LEU A 95 3.13 -9.84 -5.99
CA LEU A 95 4.28 -10.47 -5.32
C LEU A 95 4.91 -9.54 -4.27
N GLY A 96 4.98 -8.23 -4.55
CA GLY A 96 5.45 -7.25 -3.56
C GLY A 96 4.63 -7.22 -2.29
N TYR A 97 3.30 -7.28 -2.41
CA TYR A 97 2.44 -7.37 -1.23
C TYR A 97 2.59 -8.67 -0.45
N TYR A 98 2.98 -9.78 -1.08
CA TYR A 98 3.29 -11.03 -0.38
C TYR A 98 4.68 -11.03 0.28
N ILE A 99 5.64 -10.31 -0.33
CA ILE A 99 7.01 -10.16 0.18
C ILE A 99 7.05 -9.18 1.36
N ASN A 100 6.23 -8.13 1.35
CA ASN A 100 6.22 -7.07 2.36
C ASN A 100 6.10 -7.56 3.83
N PRO A 101 5.18 -8.50 4.17
CA PRO A 101 5.11 -9.07 5.52
C PRO A 101 6.41 -9.74 5.98
N LEU A 102 7.17 -10.38 5.08
CA LEU A 102 8.46 -11.00 5.41
C LEU A 102 9.51 -9.94 5.72
N PHE A 103 9.55 -8.84 4.96
CA PHE A 103 10.42 -7.70 5.29
C PHE A 103 10.03 -7.06 6.61
N ASN A 104 8.74 -6.90 6.90
CA ASN A 104 8.28 -6.37 8.18
C ASN A 104 8.73 -7.26 9.36
N VAL A 105 8.62 -8.57 9.24
CA VAL A 105 9.12 -9.53 10.24
C VAL A 105 10.64 -9.45 10.37
N LEU A 106 11.37 -9.38 9.25
CA LEU A 106 12.83 -9.27 9.23
C LEU A 106 13.31 -7.98 9.90
N PHE A 107 12.69 -6.85 9.58
CA PHE A 107 13.02 -5.56 10.21
C PHE A 107 12.63 -5.53 11.68
N GLY A 108 11.49 -6.14 12.07
CA GLY A 108 11.15 -6.31 13.49
C GLY A 108 12.18 -7.15 14.24
N PHE A 109 12.72 -8.20 13.61
CA PHE A 109 13.79 -8.99 14.21
C PHE A 109 15.09 -8.21 14.36
N ILE A 110 15.54 -7.54 13.29
CA ILE A 110 16.85 -6.87 13.24
C ILE A 110 16.86 -5.57 14.06
N PHE A 111 15.85 -4.71 13.88
CA PHE A 111 15.84 -3.37 14.46
C PHE A 111 15.12 -3.30 15.81
N LEU A 112 14.05 -4.07 16.01
CA LEU A 112 13.29 -4.08 17.27
C LEU A 112 13.76 -5.20 18.23
N GLY A 113 14.65 -6.09 17.79
CA GLY A 113 15.23 -7.16 18.61
C GLY A 113 14.21 -8.22 19.04
N GLU A 114 13.10 -8.36 18.31
CA GLU A 114 12.03 -9.29 18.66
C GLU A 114 12.52 -10.74 18.66
N ARG A 115 12.33 -11.45 19.78
CA ARG A 115 12.67 -12.87 19.87
C ARG A 115 11.46 -13.73 19.50
N PHE A 116 11.52 -14.39 18.35
CA PHE A 116 10.45 -15.27 17.90
C PHE A 116 10.32 -16.55 18.74
N ARG A 117 9.07 -16.86 19.13
CA ARG A 117 8.69 -18.15 19.73
C ARG A 117 8.86 -19.28 18.70
N LYS A 118 9.03 -20.53 19.15
CA LYS A 118 9.24 -21.69 18.25
C LYS A 118 8.19 -21.78 17.13
N LEU A 119 6.91 -21.59 17.46
CA LEU A 119 5.81 -21.60 16.47
C LEU A 119 5.88 -20.43 15.48
N GLN A 120 6.33 -19.24 15.90
CA GLN A 120 6.52 -18.11 14.99
C GLN A 120 7.65 -18.38 13.99
N LYS A 121 8.75 -19.03 14.42
CA LYS A 121 9.82 -19.43 13.50
C LYS A 121 9.32 -20.39 12.42
N ILE A 122 8.46 -21.34 12.79
CA ILE A 122 7.84 -22.27 11.83
C ILE A 122 6.91 -21.51 10.88
N ALA A 123 6.08 -20.60 11.40
CA ALA A 123 5.19 -19.77 10.57
C ALA A 123 5.96 -18.88 9.58
N VAL A 124 7.05 -18.24 10.02
CA VAL A 124 7.92 -17.44 9.16
C VAL A 124 8.62 -18.33 8.12
N GLY A 125 9.07 -19.51 8.50
CA GLY A 125 9.62 -20.50 7.55
C GLY A 125 8.62 -20.91 6.48
N MET A 126 7.36 -21.20 6.86
CA MET A 126 6.30 -21.52 5.90
C MET A 126 5.99 -20.35 4.97
N ALA A 127 5.88 -19.13 5.51
CA ALA A 127 5.65 -17.92 4.72
C ALA A 127 6.80 -17.66 3.74
N PHE A 128 8.05 -17.82 4.19
CA PHE A 128 9.24 -17.68 3.36
C PHE A 128 9.25 -18.70 2.22
N THR A 129 8.98 -19.97 2.50
CA THR A 129 8.90 -21.02 1.47
C THR A 129 7.80 -20.73 0.45
N GLY A 130 6.62 -20.29 0.89
CA GLY A 130 5.53 -19.92 -0.01
C GLY A 130 5.90 -18.78 -0.97
N VAL A 131 6.54 -17.73 -0.44
CA VAL A 131 7.03 -16.62 -1.24
C VAL A 131 8.18 -17.05 -2.17
N ALA A 132 9.09 -17.91 -1.71
CA ALA A 132 10.18 -18.44 -2.54
C ALA A 132 9.64 -19.26 -3.73
N ILE A 133 8.64 -20.12 -3.52
CA ILE A 133 7.97 -20.86 -4.60
C ILE A 133 7.34 -19.90 -5.60
N LEU A 134 6.66 -18.86 -5.12
CA LEU A 134 6.05 -17.84 -5.97
C LEU A 134 7.08 -17.08 -6.81
N ILE A 135 8.22 -16.67 -6.24
CA ILE A 135 9.30 -16.00 -6.96
C ILE A 135 9.94 -16.93 -8.00
N ILE A 136 10.23 -18.18 -7.63
CA ILE A 136 10.82 -19.17 -8.56
C ILE A 136 9.86 -19.47 -9.71
N SER A 137 8.56 -19.61 -9.43
CA SER A 137 7.53 -19.84 -10.45
C SER A 137 7.32 -18.62 -11.35
N PHE A 138 7.53 -17.42 -10.82
CA PHE A 138 7.46 -16.18 -11.58
C PHE A 138 8.65 -16.02 -12.54
N GLY A 139 9.80 -16.64 -12.25
CA GLY A 139 10.95 -16.73 -13.17
C GLY A 139 11.73 -15.43 -13.37
N ALA A 140 11.34 -14.33 -12.71
CA ALA A 140 12.01 -13.03 -12.77
C ALA A 140 12.09 -12.38 -11.38
N ILE A 141 13.05 -11.48 -11.20
CA ILE A 141 13.16 -10.69 -9.97
C ILE A 141 12.08 -9.59 -10.04
N PRO A 142 11.13 -9.53 -9.09
CA PRO A 142 10.05 -8.56 -9.17
C PRO A 142 10.55 -7.19 -8.69
N TYR A 143 11.13 -6.40 -9.60
CA TYR A 143 11.68 -5.09 -9.23
C TYR A 143 10.60 -4.11 -8.76
N ILE A 144 9.41 -4.18 -9.36
CA ILE A 144 8.25 -3.36 -8.97
C ILE A 144 7.82 -3.67 -7.53
N ALA A 145 7.87 -4.94 -7.15
CA ALA A 145 7.57 -5.40 -5.80
C ALA A 145 8.51 -4.82 -4.73
N LEU A 146 9.78 -4.61 -5.06
CA LEU A 146 10.80 -4.09 -4.13
C LEU A 146 10.70 -2.58 -3.92
N THR A 147 10.11 -1.87 -4.89
CA THR A 147 9.88 -0.42 -4.84
C THR A 147 8.55 -0.03 -4.20
N LEU A 148 7.68 -1.01 -3.90
CA LEU A 148 6.32 -0.86 -3.38
C LEU A 148 6.26 -1.11 -1.86
#